data_AF-A0A2W6SSL6-F1
#
_entry.id   AF-A0A2W6SSL6-F1
#
_cell.length_a   1.000
_cell.length_b   1.000
_cell.length_c   1.000
_cell.angle_alpha   90.00
_cell.angle_beta   90.00
_cell.angle_gamma   90.00
#
_symmetry.space_group_name_H-M   'P 1'
#
loop_
_entity.id
_entity.type
_entity.pdbx_description
1 polymer ?
#
loop_
_entity_poly.entity_id
_entity_poly.type
_entity_poly.pdbx_seq_one_letter_code
_entity_poly.pdbx_strand_id
1 'polypeptide(L)'
;MKMKLILAAPVLLLALPGCVRTVASVVTAPVRATGKVIDWTTTSQEEADRNYGRKMRKQEAREGREMKRQAKERRRQCREAGYRDCD
;
A
#
# COMPACT_ATOMS: atom_id res chain seq x y z
N MET A 1 -28.91 -42.57 7.24
CA MET A 1 -27.59 -41.94 7.54
C MET A 1 -26.74 -41.59 6.32
N LYS A 2 -27.25 -41.66 5.07
CA LYS A 2 -26.47 -41.35 3.86
C LYS A 2 -26.45 -39.85 3.51
N MET A 3 -27.47 -39.10 3.94
CA MET A 3 -27.61 -37.65 3.65
C MET A 3 -26.60 -36.76 4.40
N LYS A 4 -26.08 -37.20 5.56
CA LYS A 4 -25.09 -36.43 6.34
C LYS A 4 -23.70 -36.43 5.68
N LEU A 5 -23.36 -37.47 4.92
CA LEU A 5 -22.09 -37.59 4.20
C LEU A 5 -22.03 -36.67 2.97
N ILE A 6 -23.18 -36.37 2.34
CA ILE A 6 -23.26 -35.52 1.15
C ILE A 6 -23.05 -34.04 1.50
N LEU A 7 -23.46 -33.61 2.71
CA LEU A 7 -23.26 -32.24 3.21
C LEU A 7 -21.84 -31.97 3.74
N ALA A 8 -21.09 -33.00 4.14
CA ALA A 8 -19.73 -32.85 4.65
C ALA A 8 -18.66 -32.73 3.54
N ALA A 9 -18.94 -33.28 2.35
CA ALA A 9 -18.03 -33.26 1.21
C ALA A 9 -17.69 -31.85 0.66
N PRO A 10 -18.64 -30.92 0.44
CA PRO A 10 -18.30 -29.59 -0.07
C PRO A 10 -17.55 -28.72 0.95
N VAL A 11 -17.77 -28.93 2.25
CA VAL A 11 -17.03 -28.24 3.32
C VAL A 11 -15.56 -28.62 3.31
N LEU A 12 -15.25 -29.89 3.05
CA LEU A 12 -13.88 -30.37 2.92
C LEU A 12 -13.19 -29.79 1.67
N LEU A 13 -13.89 -29.73 0.53
CA LEU A 13 -13.39 -29.10 -0.71
C LEU A 13 -13.11 -27.60 -0.57
N LEU A 14 -13.88 -26.88 0.27
CA LEU A 14 -13.65 -25.46 0.57
C LEU A 14 -12.52 -25.23 1.59
N ALA A 15 -12.24 -26.20 2.46
CA ALA A 15 -11.16 -26.13 3.45
C ALA A 15 -9.77 -26.47 2.86
N LEU A 16 -9.72 -27.35 1.88
CA LEU A 16 -8.51 -27.77 1.17
C LEU A 16 -7.68 -26.62 0.56
N PRO A 17 -8.25 -25.64 -0.19
CA PRO A 17 -7.45 -24.53 -0.74
C PRO A 17 -6.93 -23.59 0.34
N GLY A 18 -7.63 -23.47 1.47
CA GLY A 18 -7.17 -22.72 2.64
C GLY A 18 -5.94 -23.33 3.27
N CYS A 19 -5.92 -24.66 3.45
CA CYS A 19 -4.79 -25.40 4.01
C CYS A 19 -3.55 -25.36 3.11
N VAL A 20 -3.69 -25.45 1.79
CA VAL A 20 -2.54 -25.39 0.87
C VAL A 20 -1.88 -24.01 0.92
N ARG A 21 -2.69 -22.94 1.02
CA ARG A 21 -2.16 -21.58 1.12
C ARG A 21 -1.53 -21.29 2.47
N THR A 22 -2.06 -21.86 3.57
CA THR A 22 -1.44 -21.73 4.89
C THR A 22 -0.12 -22.48 4.97
N VAL A 23 -0.03 -23.72 4.47
CA VAL A 23 1.25 -24.47 4.44
C VAL A 23 2.28 -23.75 3.56
N ALA A 24 1.91 -23.29 2.37
CA ALA A 24 2.80 -22.50 1.52
C ALA A 24 3.25 -21.21 2.22
N SER A 25 2.35 -20.53 2.95
CA SER A 25 2.70 -19.34 3.72
C SER A 25 3.59 -19.64 4.93
N VAL A 26 3.43 -20.78 5.60
CA VAL A 26 4.27 -21.21 6.74
C VAL A 26 5.65 -21.65 6.28
N VAL A 27 5.77 -22.32 5.13
CA VAL A 27 7.06 -22.73 4.56
C VAL A 27 7.82 -21.53 3.99
N THR A 28 7.11 -20.56 3.41
CA THR A 28 7.72 -19.32 2.89
C THR A 28 7.86 -18.22 3.93
N ALA A 29 7.18 -18.31 5.08
CA ALA A 29 7.31 -17.38 6.20
C ALA A 29 8.75 -17.24 6.71
N PRO A 30 9.51 -18.32 6.99
CA PRO A 30 10.90 -18.19 7.42
C PRO A 30 11.75 -17.54 6.33
N VAL A 31 11.66 -17.96 5.05
CA VAL A 31 12.43 -17.34 3.95
C VAL A 31 12.14 -15.84 3.82
N ARG A 32 10.87 -15.43 3.95
CA ARG A 32 10.47 -14.03 3.91
C ARG A 32 10.88 -13.26 5.17
N ALA A 33 10.85 -13.90 6.34
CA ALA A 33 11.28 -13.30 7.59
C ALA A 33 12.80 -13.10 7.59
N THR A 34 13.58 -14.11 7.23
CA THR A 34 15.03 -14.03 7.12
C THR A 34 15.45 -13.04 6.03
N GLY A 35 14.77 -13.03 4.88
CA GLY A 35 15.01 -12.04 3.83
C GLY A 35 14.77 -10.59 4.31
N LYS A 36 13.70 -10.35 5.08
CA LYS A 36 13.44 -9.03 5.69
C LYS A 36 14.44 -8.66 6.78
N VAL A 37 14.86 -9.61 7.60
CA VAL A 37 15.86 -9.38 8.65
C VAL A 37 17.21 -9.05 8.01
N ILE A 38 17.63 -9.82 7.01
CA ILE A 38 18.87 -9.57 6.27
C ILE A 38 18.78 -8.24 5.52
N ASP A 39 17.66 -7.92 4.87
CA ASP A 39 17.49 -6.63 4.18
C ASP A 39 17.55 -5.46 5.16
N TRP A 40 17.00 -5.61 6.37
CA TRP A 40 17.08 -4.59 7.43
C TRP A 40 18.47 -4.47 8.06
N THR A 41 19.25 -5.55 8.10
CA THR A 41 20.63 -5.53 8.63
C THR A 41 21.69 -5.27 7.57
N THR A 42 21.40 -5.50 6.29
CA THR A 42 22.30 -5.37 5.13
C THR A 42 22.05 -4.08 4.36
N THR A 43 20.84 -3.50 4.40
CA THR A 43 20.68 -2.11 3.96
C THR A 43 21.33 -1.23 5.02
N SER A 44 22.52 -0.69 4.72
CA SER A 44 23.17 0.27 5.61
C SER A 44 22.22 1.44 5.86
N GLN A 45 22.12 1.88 7.12
CA GLN A 45 21.24 3.00 7.52
C GLN A 45 21.48 4.25 6.65
N GLU A 46 22.69 4.43 6.12
CA GLU A 46 23.03 5.52 5.19
C GLU A 46 22.28 5.49 3.85
N GLU A 47 21.90 4.33 3.34
CA GLU A 47 21.14 4.23 2.09
C GLU A 47 19.64 4.42 2.33
N ALA A 48 19.15 3.89 3.45
CA ALA A 48 17.79 4.13 3.93
C ALA A 48 17.56 5.62 4.19
N ASP A 49 18.49 6.30 4.86
CA ASP A 49 18.40 7.73 5.19
C ASP A 49 18.47 8.62 3.93
N ARG A 50 19.39 8.33 3.00
CA ARG A 50 19.45 9.03 1.70
C ARG A 50 18.17 8.88 0.89
N ASN A 51 17.56 7.68 0.89
CA ASN A 51 16.30 7.46 0.19
C ASN A 51 15.13 8.14 0.91
N TYR A 52 15.12 8.12 2.25
CA TYR A 52 14.14 8.82 3.07
C TYR A 52 14.19 10.34 2.82
N GLY A 53 15.37 10.96 2.87
CA GLY A 53 15.53 12.38 2.56
C GLY A 53 15.12 12.75 1.12
N ARG A 54 15.32 11.86 0.14
CA ARG A 54 14.79 12.05 -1.22
C ARG A 54 13.27 11.93 -1.28
N LYS A 55 12.67 11.01 -0.54
CA LYS A 55 11.21 10.84 -0.46
C LYS A 55 10.56 12.05 0.19
N MET A 56 11.11 12.55 1.30
CA MET A 56 10.62 13.75 1.99
C MET A 56 10.64 14.97 1.07
N ARG A 57 11.76 15.26 0.40
CA ARG A 57 11.84 16.38 -0.56
C ARG A 57 10.85 16.25 -1.72
N LYS A 58 10.62 15.02 -2.22
CA LYS A 58 9.63 14.77 -3.27
C LYS A 58 8.20 14.97 -2.77
N GLN A 59 7.92 14.58 -1.53
CA GLN A 59 6.62 14.76 -0.91
C GLN A 59 6.31 16.25 -0.69
N GLU A 60 7.22 16.99 -0.06
CA GLU A 60 7.08 18.44 0.12
C GLU A 60 6.90 19.18 -1.21
N ALA A 61 7.66 18.80 -2.24
CA ALA A 61 7.51 19.38 -3.58
C ALA A 61 6.16 19.03 -4.24
N ARG A 62 5.59 17.85 -3.97
CA ARG A 62 4.27 17.48 -4.47
C ARG A 62 3.18 18.27 -3.76
N GLU A 63 3.21 18.30 -2.44
CA GLU A 63 2.27 19.05 -1.62
C GLU A 63 2.29 20.55 -1.99
N GLY A 64 3.48 21.15 -2.10
CA GLY A 64 3.62 22.53 -2.53
C GLY A 64 3.10 22.80 -3.95
N ARG A 65 3.23 21.83 -4.87
CA ARG A 65 2.66 21.94 -6.23
C ARG A 65 1.14 21.82 -6.22
N GLU A 66 0.59 20.92 -5.42
CA GLU A 66 -0.86 20.76 -5.28
C GLU A 66 -1.51 21.99 -4.67
N MET A 67 -0.92 22.55 -3.62
CA MET A 67 -1.40 23.80 -3.02
C MET A 67 -1.40 24.95 -4.03
N LYS A 68 -0.32 25.09 -4.82
CA LYS A 68 -0.25 26.09 -5.91
C LYS A 68 -1.30 25.85 -7.00
N ARG A 69 -1.56 24.58 -7.37
CA ARG A 69 -2.59 24.22 -8.35
C ARG A 69 -3.98 24.57 -7.84
N GLN A 70 -4.30 24.19 -6.61
CA GLN A 70 -5.58 24.51 -5.98
C GLN A 70 -5.78 26.01 -5.86
N ALA A 71 -4.76 26.76 -5.43
CA ALA A 71 -4.83 28.22 -5.39
C ALA A 71 -5.11 28.80 -6.78
N LYS A 72 -4.41 28.33 -7.81
CA LYS A 72 -4.62 28.77 -9.20
C LYS A 72 -6.03 28.43 -9.70
N GLU A 73 -6.53 27.24 -9.40
CA GLU A 73 -7.89 26.81 -9.75
C GLU A 73 -8.94 27.66 -9.05
N ARG A 74 -8.79 27.94 -7.74
CA ARG A 74 -9.69 28.84 -7.02
C ARG A 74 -9.71 30.24 -7.65
N ARG A 75 -8.54 30.79 -7.98
CA ARG A 75 -8.44 32.09 -8.69
C ARG A 75 -9.05 32.06 -10.08
N ARG A 76 -9.01 30.91 -10.76
CA ARG A 76 -9.64 30.73 -12.08
C ARG A 76 -11.16 30.68 -11.94
N GLN A 77 -11.68 29.87 -11.02
CA GLN A 77 -13.11 29.77 -10.73
C GLN A 77 -13.70 31.12 -10.29
N CYS A 78 -12.97 31.86 -9.44
CA CYS A 78 -13.37 33.20 -9.02
C CYS A 78 -13.51 34.17 -10.20
N ARG A 79 -12.56 34.14 -11.15
CA ARG A 79 -12.62 34.93 -12.38
C ARG A 79 -13.75 34.50 -13.32
N GLU A 80 -13.95 33.19 -13.48
CA GLU A 80 -15.04 32.63 -14.29
C GLU A 80 -16.41 32.98 -13.71
N ALA A 81 -16.53 33.08 -12.38
CA ALA A 81 -17.75 33.51 -11.68
C ALA A 81 -17.97 35.04 -11.69
N GLY A 82 -17.06 35.82 -12.28
CA GLY A 82 -17.21 37.27 -12.46
C GLY A 82 -16.96 38.11 -11.20
N TYR A 83 -16.34 37.55 -10.16
CA TYR A 83 -15.94 38.33 -8.99
C TYR A 83 -14.79 39.30 -9.35
N ARG A 84 -14.86 40.52 -8.82
CA ARG A 84 -13.84 41.56 -9.05
C ARG A 84 -12.58 41.40 -8.20
N ASP A 85 -12.64 40.58 -7.14
CA ASP A 85 -11.56 40.42 -6.18
C ASP A 85 -11.24 38.92 -6.04
N CYS A 86 -10.11 38.50 -6.62
CA CYS A 86 -9.76 37.09 -6.81
C CYS A 86 -8.30 36.78 -6.43
N ASP A 87 -7.70 37.60 -5.57
CA ASP A 87 -6.31 37.45 -5.13
C ASP A 87 -6.18 36.88 -3.71
#